data_AF-A0A7Y5RZR6-F1
#
_entry.id   AF-A0A7Y5RZR6-F1
#
_cell.length_a   1.000
_cell.length_b   1.000
_cell.length_c   1.000
_cell.angle_alpha   90.00
_cell.angle_beta   90.00
_cell.angle_gamma   90.00
#
_symmetry.space_group_name_H-M   'P 1'
#
loop_
_entity.id
_entity.type
_entity.pdbx_description
1 polymer ?
#
loop_
_entity_poly.entity_id
_entity_poly.type
_entity_poly.pdbx_seq_one_letter_code
_entity_poly.pdbx_strand_id
1 'polypeptide(L)' 'AVRDAPQRPEFACPACRTAAPAGAFWTCVCGERFDTFARGWTCPRCRRGFAETGCPRCGQVSPVLQWCLPLRDEQ' A
#
# COMPACT_ATOMS: atom_id res chain seq x y z
N ALA A 1 6.35 4.96 14.14
CA ALA A 1 5.44 3.81 13.95
C ALA A 1 4.60 4.03 12.69
N VAL A 2 3.85 3.04 12.19
CA VAL A 2 2.95 3.22 11.02
C VAL A 2 1.93 4.36 11.19
N ARG A 3 1.68 4.80 12.44
CA ARG A 3 0.80 5.92 12.79
C ARG A 3 1.40 7.31 12.50
N ASP A 4 2.72 7.42 12.41
CA ASP A 4 3.45 8.69 12.20
C ASP A 4 3.83 8.90 10.73
N ALA A 5 3.57 7.91 9.88
CA ALA A 5 3.90 7.99 8.47
C ALA A 5 2.94 8.93 7.72
N PRO A 6 3.44 9.72 6.77
CA PRO A 6 2.57 10.51 5.90
C PRO A 6 1.62 9.57 5.15
N GLN A 7 0.33 9.87 5.16
CA GLN A 7 -0.69 9.02 4.55
C GLN A 7 -0.97 9.45 3.12
N ARG A 8 -1.18 8.48 2.22
CA ARG A 8 -1.56 8.71 0.82
C ARG A 8 -3.08 8.74 0.71
N PRO A 9 -3.72 9.90 0.49
CA PRO A 9 -5.18 10.00 0.45
C PRO A 9 -5.81 9.31 -0.77
N GLU A 10 -5.00 9.07 -1.80
CA GLU A 10 -5.34 8.35 -3.04
C GLU A 10 -5.45 6.82 -2.86
N PHE A 11 -4.95 6.27 -1.74
CA PHE A 11 -5.02 4.85 -1.44
C PHE A 11 -5.56 4.58 -0.05
N ALA A 12 -6.57 3.71 0.08
CA ALA A 12 -7.11 3.32 1.38
C ALA A 12 -7.41 1.83 1.46
N CYS A 13 -7.19 1.25 2.64
CA CYS A 13 -7.53 -0.14 2.88
C CYS A 13 -9.05 -0.35 2.73
N PRO A 14 -9.53 -1.29 1.89
CA PRO A 14 -10.96 -1.50 1.71
C PRO A 14 -11.65 -2.03 2.98
N ALA A 15 -10.91 -2.67 3.89
CA ALA A 15 -11.47 -3.25 5.10
C ALA A 15 -11.61 -2.24 6.25
N CYS A 16 -10.56 -1.48 6.57
CA CYS A 16 -10.56 -0.53 7.70
C CYS A 16 -10.60 0.94 7.27
N ARG A 17 -10.66 1.22 5.96
CA ARG A 17 -10.65 2.56 5.35
C ARG A 17 -9.48 3.45 5.78
N THR A 18 -8.41 2.86 6.29
CA THR A 18 -7.20 3.60 6.66
C THR A 18 -6.39 3.91 5.40
N ALA A 19 -6.01 5.18 5.25
CA ALA A 19 -5.15 5.62 4.16
C ALA A 19 -3.79 4.90 4.21
N ALA A 20 -3.25 4.57 3.04
CA ALA A 20 -2.00 3.82 2.94
C ALA A 20 -0.84 4.70 3.45
N PRO A 21 -0.06 4.22 4.43
CA PRO A 21 1.09 4.97 4.94
C PRO A 21 2.23 4.97 3.91
N ALA A 22 2.84 6.10 3.64
CA ALA A 22 4.03 6.20 2.81
C ALA A 22 5.27 5.72 3.58
N GLY A 23 6.04 4.81 2.98
CA GLY A 23 7.26 4.26 3.56
C GLY A 23 7.40 2.74 3.39
N ALA A 24 8.57 2.23 3.82
CA ALA A 24 8.96 0.82 3.68
C ALA A 24 8.26 -0.11 4.69
N PHE A 25 6.94 -0.09 4.72
CA PHE A 25 6.12 -0.90 5.65
C PHE A 25 5.81 -2.29 5.11
N TRP A 26 5.95 -2.51 3.80
CA TRP A 26 5.65 -3.80 3.18
C TRP A 26 6.93 -4.58 2.98
N THR A 27 6.87 -5.87 3.27
CA THR A 27 8.01 -6.77 3.10
C THR A 27 7.73 -7.70 1.93
N CYS A 28 8.62 -7.68 0.94
CA CYS A 28 8.62 -8.62 -0.17
C CYS A 28 8.97 -10.03 0.32
N VAL A 29 8.55 -11.05 -0.43
CA VAL A 29 9.00 -12.44 -0.23
C VAL A 29 10.52 -12.62 -0.32
N CYS A 30 11.23 -11.69 -0.98
CA CYS A 30 12.70 -11.68 -1.00
C CYS A 30 13.33 -11.03 0.25
N GLY A 31 12.53 -10.61 1.23
CA GLY A 31 12.96 -9.95 2.47
C GLY A 31 13.14 -8.43 2.36
N GLU A 32 12.98 -7.84 1.18
CA GLU A 32 13.13 -6.40 0.99
C GLU A 32 11.93 -5.63 1.54
N ARG A 33 12.17 -4.63 2.38
CA ARG A 33 11.12 -3.70 2.82
C ARG A 33 11.02 -2.53 1.86
N PHE A 34 9.84 -2.26 1.33
CA PHE A 34 9.62 -1.20 0.36
C PHE A 34 8.23 -0.59 0.46
N ASP A 35 8.08 0.60 -0.11
CA ASP A 35 6.77 1.23 -0.27
C ASP A 35 6.13 0.66 -1.54
N THR A 36 5.16 -0.23 -1.35
CA THR A 36 4.45 -0.89 -2.44
C THR A 36 3.70 0.11 -3.32
N PHE A 37 3.14 1.17 -2.74
CA PHE A 37 2.36 2.17 -3.45
C PHE A 37 3.26 3.13 -4.25
N ALA A 38 4.38 3.55 -3.68
CA ALA A 38 5.35 4.41 -4.37
C ALA A 38 6.00 3.75 -5.60
N ARG A 39 6.06 2.42 -5.63
CA ARG A 39 6.73 1.64 -6.68
C ARG A 39 5.76 0.92 -7.62
N GLY A 40 4.48 1.25 -7.58
CA GLY A 40 3.47 0.61 -8.45
C GLY A 40 3.43 -0.90 -8.26
N TRP A 41 3.39 -1.35 -7.00
CA TRP A 41 3.24 -2.75 -6.62
C TRP A 41 4.39 -3.66 -7.04
N THR A 42 5.54 -3.09 -7.39
CA THR A 42 6.69 -3.84 -7.88
C THR A 42 7.86 -3.71 -6.92
N CYS A 43 8.42 -4.84 -6.48
CA CYS A 43 9.59 -4.83 -5.61
C CYS A 43 10.82 -4.29 -6.36
N PRO A 44 11.56 -3.31 -5.81
CA PRO A 44 12.75 -2.75 -6.49
C PRO A 44 13.91 -3.75 -6.58
N ARG A 45 13.95 -4.76 -5.71
CA ARG A 45 15.05 -5.73 -5.63
C ARG A 45 14.86 -6.92 -6.56
N CYS A 46 13.73 -7.61 -6.45
CA CYS A 46 13.45 -8.82 -7.24
C CYS A 46 12.52 -8.57 -8.43
N ARG A 47 12.00 -7.35 -8.60
CA ARG A 47 11.06 -6.96 -9.67
C ARG A 47 9.76 -7.78 -9.71
N ARG A 48 9.41 -8.43 -8.61
CA ARG A 48 8.13 -9.13 -8.45
C ARG A 48 7.00 -8.11 -8.32
N GLY A 49 5.99 -8.24 -9.17
CA GLY A 49 4.72 -7.51 -9.04
C GLY A 49 3.78 -8.21 -8.06
N PHE A 50 3.03 -7.41 -7.30
CA PHE A 50 2.05 -7.90 -6.33
C PHE A 50 0.64 -7.50 -6.76
N ALA A 51 -0.25 -8.48 -6.88
CA ALA A 51 -1.68 -8.23 -7.13
C ALA A 51 -2.46 -7.94 -5.85
N GLU A 52 -1.87 -8.23 -4.69
CA GLU A 52 -2.49 -8.11 -3.37
C GLU A 52 -1.51 -7.45 -2.39
N THR A 53 -2.01 -6.67 -1.44
CA THR A 53 -1.19 -6.08 -0.39
C THR A 53 -1.88 -6.16 0.97
N GLY A 54 -1.07 -6.36 2.01
CA GLY A 54 -1.52 -6.41 3.40
C GLY A 54 -1.61 -5.03 4.01
N CYS A 55 -2.64 -4.80 4.83
CA CYS A 55 -2.75 -3.57 5.61
C CYS A 55 -1.85 -3.62 6.84
N PRO A 56 -0.87 -2.71 7.00
CA PRO A 56 0.00 -2.69 8.18
C PRO A 56 -0.73 -2.23 9.46
N ARG A 57 -2.02 -1.88 9.38
CA ARG A 57 -2.85 -1.45 10.51
C ARG A 57 -3.78 -2.54 11.01
N CYS A 58 -4.56 -3.16 10.13
CA CYS A 58 -5.52 -4.21 10.51
C CYS A 58 -5.08 -5.62 10.13
N GLY A 59 -3.98 -5.78 9.38
CA GLY A 59 -3.49 -7.07 8.91
C GLY A 59 -4.25 -7.67 7.72
N GLN A 60 -5.39 -7.07 7.31
CA GLN A 60 -6.19 -7.59 6.21
C GLN A 60 -5.41 -7.51 4.89
N VAL A 61 -5.38 -8.62 4.14
CA VAL A 61 -4.85 -8.65 2.78
C VAL A 61 -5.98 -8.33 1.81
N SER A 62 -5.73 -7.42 0.87
CA SER A 62 -6.73 -7.07 -0.13
C SER A 62 -6.07 -6.79 -1.49
N PRO A 63 -6.77 -7.05 -2.61
CA PRO A 63 -6.27 -6.77 -3.96
C PRO A 63 -5.85 -5.32 -4.12
N VAL A 64 -4.69 -5.06 -4.74
CA VAL A 64 -4.10 -3.71 -4.85
C VAL A 64 -5.01 -2.71 -5.54
N LEU A 65 -5.82 -3.15 -6.50
CA LEU A 65 -6.79 -2.32 -7.21
C LEU A 65 -7.92 -1.83 -6.31
N GLN A 66 -8.28 -2.58 -5.26
CA GLN A 66 -9.31 -2.15 -4.30
C GLN A 66 -8.79 -1.08 -3.33
N TRP A 67 -7.47 -0.86 -3.30
CA TRP A 67 -6.91 0.23 -2.52
C TRP A 67 -7.00 1.57 -3.23
N CYS A 68 -7.03 1.57 -4.57
CA CYS A 68 -7.16 2.78 -5.36
C CYS A 68 -8.53 3.41 -5.08
N LEU A 69 -8.53 4.55 -4.40
CA LEU A 69 -9.73 5.37 -4.32
C LEU A 69 -9.95 6.04 -5.68
N PRO A 70 -11.21 6.27 -6.08
CA PRO A 70 -11.47 7.09 -7.25
C PRO A 70 -10.77 8.43 -7.03
N LEU A 71 -10.02 8.88 -8.04
CA LEU A 71 -9.52 10.24 -8.06
C LEU A 71 -10.73 11.14 -7.81
N ARG A 72 -10.67 11.95 -6.76
CA ARG A 72 -11.67 12.99 -6.57
C ARG A 72 -11.39 14.01 -7.65
N ASP A 73 -12.08 13.88 -8.78
CA ASP A 73 -12.31 15.00 -9.67
C ASP A 73 -13.07 16.03 -8.83
N GLU A 74 -12.33 17.02 -8.35
CA GLU A 74 -12.87 18.26 -7.83
C GLU A 74 -13.39 19.00 -9.07
N GLN A 75 -14.72 19.04 -9.22
CA GLN A 75 -15.44 19.81 -10.24
C GLN A 75 -15.24 21.32 -10.08
#